data_AF-A0A6P0DV15-F1
#
_entry.id   AF-A0A6P0DV15-F1
#
_cell.length_a   1.000
_cell.length_b   1.000
_cell.length_c   1.000
_cell.angle_alpha   90.00
_cell.angle_beta   90.00
_cell.angle_gamma   90.00
#
_symmetry.space_group_name_H-M   'P 1'
#
loop_
_entity.id
_entity.type
_entity.pdbx_description
1 polymer ?
#
loop_
_entity_poly.entity_id
_entity_poly.type
_entity_poly.pdbx_seq_one_letter_code
_entity_poly.pdbx_strand_id
1 'polypeptide(L)'
;MTAATLFQSALASLPEIVVITGACILLILGQFVRKGQEHFLVWASVAVVLIAALATLILSSEVRPAYTGMFIADRFAVFFKFVFYLATVLTFLLSRKYADIEGIGSSEYYVLLLFALSGMMIMA
;
A
#
# COMPACT_ATOMS: atom_id res chain seq x y z
N MET A 1 -17.36 -22.75 7.49
CA MET A 1 -16.82 -21.38 7.56
C MET A 1 -18.00 -20.43 7.53
N THR A 2 -18.32 -19.77 8.64
CA THR A 2 -19.48 -18.87 8.71
C THR A 2 -19.13 -17.54 8.04
N ALA A 3 -20.08 -16.90 7.35
CA ALA A 3 -19.86 -15.62 6.67
C ALA A 3 -19.21 -14.56 7.59
N ALA A 4 -19.54 -14.59 8.89
CA ALA A 4 -18.95 -13.74 9.91
C ALA A 4 -17.41 -13.88 10.04
N THR A 5 -16.87 -15.10 9.93
CA THR A 5 -15.41 -15.35 10.00
C THR A 5 -14.65 -14.82 8.78
N LEU A 6 -15.31 -14.76 7.62
CA LEU A 6 -14.73 -14.16 6.41
C LEU A 6 -14.68 -12.64 6.54
N PHE A 7 -15.74 -12.00 7.04
CA PHE A 7 -15.74 -10.55 7.30
C PHE A 7 -14.67 -10.15 8.32
N GLN A 8 -14.48 -10.92 9.39
CA GLN A 8 -13.40 -10.67 10.35
C GLN A 8 -12.00 -10.86 9.74
N SER A 9 -11.82 -11.85 8.85
CA SER A 9 -10.54 -12.05 8.16
C SER A 9 -10.24 -10.90 7.18
N ALA A 10 -11.26 -10.42 6.47
CA ALA A 10 -11.15 -9.26 5.58
C ALA A 10 -10.82 -7.98 6.34
N LEU A 11 -11.41 -7.78 7.53
CA LEU A 11 -11.08 -6.69 8.43
C LEU A 11 -9.61 -6.74 8.87
N ALA A 12 -9.06 -7.93 9.17
CA ALA A 12 -7.66 -8.09 9.55
C ALA A 12 -6.67 -7.68 8.42
N SER A 13 -7.06 -7.89 7.16
CA SER A 13 -6.29 -7.51 5.97
C SER A 13 -6.69 -6.15 5.37
N LEU A 14 -7.32 -5.28 6.17
CA LEU A 14 -7.73 -3.93 5.74
C LEU A 14 -6.59 -3.10 5.14
N PRO A 15 -5.39 -3.02 5.77
CA PRO A 15 -4.30 -2.21 5.25
C PRO A 15 -3.88 -2.61 3.83
N GLU A 16 -3.79 -3.91 3.57
CA GLU A 16 -3.42 -4.47 2.27
C GLU A 16 -4.49 -4.16 1.21
N ILE A 17 -5.77 -4.29 1.57
CA ILE A 17 -6.89 -3.96 0.68
C ILE A 17 -6.85 -2.48 0.30
N VAL A 18 -6.56 -1.59 1.26
CA VAL A 18 -6.45 -0.15 1.01
C VAL A 18 -5.31 0.15 0.03
N VAL A 19 -4.14 -0.48 0.20
CA VAL A 19 -2.99 -0.30 -0.71
C VAL A 19 -3.34 -0.77 -2.12
N ILE A 20 -3.90 -1.98 -2.26
CA ILE A 20 -4.25 -2.56 -3.57
C ILE A 20 -5.32 -1.70 -4.27
N THR A 21 -6.35 -1.28 -3.53
CA THR A 21 -7.41 -0.44 -4.07
C THR A 21 -6.85 0.93 -4.49
N GLY A 22 -5.98 1.52 -3.67
CA GLY A 22 -5.27 2.75 -4.00
C GLY A 22 -4.38 2.62 -5.25
N ALA A 23 -3.68 1.51 -5.41
CA ALA A 23 -2.88 1.21 -6.61
C ALA A 23 -3.75 1.12 -7.87
N CYS A 24 -4.89 0.44 -7.80
CA CYS A 24 -5.85 0.35 -8.91
C CYS A 24 -6.45 1.73 -9.26
N ILE A 25 -6.81 2.54 -8.26
CA ILE A 25 -7.30 3.91 -8.50
C ILE A 25 -6.21 4.76 -9.14
N LEU A 26 -4.96 4.66 -8.68
CA LEU A 26 -3.82 5.39 -9.24
C LEU A 26 -3.48 4.95 -10.66
N LEU A 27 -3.70 3.69 -11.04
CA LEU A 27 -3.61 3.24 -12.43
C LEU A 27 -4.58 3.97 -13.33
N ILE A 28 -5.85 4.00 -12.94
CA ILE A 28 -6.92 4.61 -13.73
C ILE A 28 -6.67 6.12 -13.82
N LEU A 29 -6.40 6.78 -12.68
CA LEU A 29 -6.10 8.21 -12.65
C LEU A 29 -4.83 8.54 -13.44
N GLY A 30 -3.81 7.69 -13.35
CA GLY A 30 -2.55 7.83 -14.06
C GLY A 30 -2.67 7.81 -15.57
N GLN A 31 -3.69 7.12 -16.11
CA GLN A 31 -3.99 7.12 -17.55
C GLN A 31 -4.70 8.40 -18.01
N PHE A 32 -5.47 9.03 -17.12
CA PHE A 32 -6.15 10.31 -17.37
C PHE A 32 -5.28 11.55 -17.11
N VAL A 33 -4.19 11.41 -16.36
CA VAL A 33 -3.34 12.54 -15.99
C VAL A 33 -2.46 12.99 -17.17
N ARG A 34 -2.63 14.26 -17.56
CA ARG A 34 -1.87 14.93 -18.62
C ARG A 34 -0.43 15.23 -18.15
N LYS A 35 0.54 15.13 -19.09
CA LYS A 35 1.95 15.51 -18.89
C LYS A 35 2.03 16.90 -18.22
N GLY A 36 2.51 16.96 -16.98
CA GLY A 36 2.61 18.20 -16.18
C GLY A 36 2.02 18.13 -14.75
N GLN A 37 1.23 17.11 -14.40
CA GLN A 37 0.73 16.92 -13.02
C GLN A 37 1.39 15.76 -12.27
N GLU A 38 2.61 15.38 -12.63
CA GLU A 38 3.32 14.27 -12.00
C GLU A 38 3.52 14.47 -10.49
N HIS A 39 3.65 15.73 -10.07
CA HIS A 39 3.67 16.13 -8.65
C HIS A 39 2.43 15.67 -7.86
N PHE A 40 1.25 15.69 -8.47
CA PHE A 40 0.00 15.28 -7.83
C PHE A 40 -0.03 13.76 -7.60
N LEU A 41 0.51 12.99 -8.55
CA LEU A 41 0.56 11.53 -8.47
C LEU A 41 1.47 11.02 -7.36
N VAL A 42 2.63 11.66 -7.17
CA VAL A 42 3.54 11.31 -6.06
C VAL A 42 2.88 11.57 -4.72
N TRP A 43 2.25 12.73 -4.55
CA TRP A 43 1.53 13.07 -3.31
C TRP A 43 0.35 12.13 -3.07
N ALA A 44 -0.39 11.75 -4.10
CA ALA A 44 -1.47 10.77 -3.99
C ALA A 44 -0.96 9.38 -3.57
N SER A 45 0.17 8.94 -4.12
CA SER A 45 0.79 7.65 -3.76
C SER A 45 1.29 7.63 -2.32
N VAL A 46 1.92 8.72 -1.88
CA VAL A 46 2.34 8.89 -0.47
C VAL A 46 1.12 8.96 0.46
N ALA A 47 0.03 9.61 0.05
CA ALA A 47 -1.21 9.64 0.83
C ALA A 47 -1.81 8.24 1.02
N VAL A 48 -1.84 7.40 -0.03
CA VAL A 48 -2.29 6.00 0.07
C VAL A 48 -1.47 5.23 1.10
N VAL A 49 -0.14 5.37 1.08
CA VAL A 49 0.75 4.70 2.04
C VAL A 49 0.52 5.20 3.47
N LEU A 50 0.31 6.51 3.65
CA LEU A 50 -0.01 7.09 4.96
C LEU A 50 -1.34 6.58 5.51
N ILE A 51 -2.38 6.49 4.67
CA ILE A 51 -3.68 5.95 5.07
C ILE A 51 -3.55 4.47 5.45
N ALA A 52 -2.77 3.70 4.69
CA ALA A 52 -2.49 2.30 5.02
C ALA A 52 -1.74 2.15 6.35
N ALA A 53 -0.74 3.01 6.61
CA ALA A 53 0.00 3.02 7.87
C ALA A 53 -0.88 3.39 9.07
N LEU A 54 -1.77 4.38 8.93
CA LEU A 54 -2.77 4.73 9.94
C LEU A 54 -3.74 3.57 10.20
N ALA A 55 -4.21 2.90 9.15
CA ALA A 55 -5.08 1.72 9.29
C ALA A 55 -4.36 0.59 10.05
N THR A 56 -3.07 0.36 9.78
CA THR A 56 -2.26 -0.62 10.51
C THR A 56 -2.12 -0.26 12.00
N LEU A 57 -1.96 1.02 12.34
CA LEU A 57 -1.87 1.47 13.75
C LEU A 57 -3.16 1.26 14.53
N ILE A 58 -4.31 1.53 13.90
CA ILE A 58 -5.62 1.36 14.54
C ILE A 58 -5.91 -0.14 14.77
N LEU A 59 -5.47 -1.00 13.85
CA LEU A 59 -5.74 -2.44 13.88
C LEU A 59 -4.73 -3.25 14.72
N SER A 60 -3.57 -2.65 15.04
CA SER A 60 -2.47 -3.23 15.82
C SER A 60 -2.87 -3.65 17.26
N SER A 61 -3.98 -3.15 17.79
CA SER A 61 -4.42 -3.47 19.16
C SER A 61 -4.97 -4.89 19.35
N GLU A 62 -5.35 -5.58 18.27
CA GLU A 62 -5.95 -6.91 18.36
C GLU A 62 -5.21 -7.95 17.51
N VAL A 63 -4.52 -8.88 18.18
CA VAL A 63 -3.91 -10.04 17.52
C VAL A 63 -5.04 -11.01 17.15
N ARG A 64 -5.42 -11.03 15.87
CA ARG A 64 -6.46 -11.93 15.34
C ARG A 64 -5.87 -12.83 14.26
N PRO A 65 -5.86 -14.16 14.44
CA PRO A 65 -5.52 -15.07 13.35
C PRO A 65 -6.63 -15.01 12.29
N ALA A 66 -6.25 -14.70 11.05
CA ALA A 66 -7.15 -14.63 9.90
C ALA A 66 -6.92 -15.83 8.97
N TYR A 67 -7.93 -16.11 8.12
CA TYR A 67 -7.86 -17.16 7.09
C TYR A 67 -7.45 -18.54 7.62
N THR A 68 -8.02 -18.96 8.75
CA THR A 68 -7.72 -20.29 9.35
C THR A 68 -6.23 -20.47 9.67
N GLY A 69 -5.55 -19.40 10.08
CA GLY A 69 -4.13 -19.43 10.47
C GLY A 69 -3.14 -19.23 9.33
N MET A 70 -3.60 -18.91 8.11
CA MET A 70 -2.71 -18.55 6.99
C MET A 70 -2.15 -17.13 7.12
N PHE A 71 -2.80 -16.25 7.89
CA PHE A 71 -2.36 -14.88 8.09
C PHE A 71 -2.46 -14.53 9.57
N ILE A 72 -1.32 -14.16 10.17
CA ILE A 72 -1.23 -13.79 11.58
C ILE A 72 -0.73 -12.34 11.63
N ALA A 73 -1.61 -11.43 12.02
CA ALA A 73 -1.25 -10.03 12.25
C ALA A 73 -0.78 -9.87 13.70
N ASP A 74 0.46 -10.23 13.97
CA ASP A 74 1.11 -10.02 15.26
C ASP A 74 2.01 -8.78 15.26
N ARG A 75 2.55 -8.43 16.44
CA ARG A 75 3.35 -7.21 16.63
C ARG A 75 4.64 -7.22 15.80
N PHE A 76 5.15 -8.39 15.43
CA PHE A 76 6.33 -8.50 14.58
C PHE A 76 5.99 -8.21 13.11
N ALA A 77 4.89 -8.77 12.60
CA ALA A 77 4.36 -8.45 11.27
C ALA A 77 4.07 -6.94 11.14
N VAL A 78 3.45 -6.32 12.16
CA VAL A 78 3.20 -4.87 12.19
C VAL A 78 4.49 -4.05 12.10
N PHE A 79 5.56 -4.46 12.79
CA PHE A 79 6.87 -3.79 12.70
C PHE A 79 7.44 -3.85 11.27
N PHE A 80 7.40 -5.00 10.62
CA PHE A 80 7.87 -5.14 9.23
C PHE A 80 7.04 -4.31 8.25
N LYS A 81 5.72 -4.26 8.42
CA LYS A 81 4.85 -3.38 7.62
C LYS A 81 5.28 -1.91 7.74
N PHE A 82 5.65 -1.46 8.93
CA PHE A 82 6.21 -0.11 9.13
C PHE A 82 7.54 0.11 8.39
N VAL A 83 8.44 -0.88 8.41
CA VAL A 83 9.70 -0.82 7.65
C VAL A 83 9.42 -0.72 6.14
N PHE A 84 8.48 -1.50 5.62
CA PHE A 84 8.10 -1.46 4.21
C PHE A 84 7.46 -0.12 3.82
N TYR A 85 6.57 0.44 4.66
CA TYR A 85 6.02 1.76 4.43
C TYR A 85 7.10 2.83 4.35
N LEU A 86 8.06 2.80 5.28
CA LEU A 86 9.19 3.73 5.29
C LEU A 86 10.02 3.58 4.01
N ALA A 87 10.40 2.35 3.65
CA ALA A 87 11.17 2.06 2.46
C ALA A 87 10.47 2.58 1.20
N THR A 88 9.18 2.30 1.03
CA THR A 88 8.39 2.77 -0.12
C THR A 88 8.28 4.29 -0.19
N VAL A 89 8.07 4.98 0.94
CA VAL A 89 8.04 6.45 0.97
C VAL A 89 9.40 7.04 0.55
N LEU A 90 10.51 6.49 1.05
CA LEU A 90 11.84 6.91 0.60
C LEU A 90 12.04 6.65 -0.90
N THR A 91 11.64 5.48 -1.40
CA THR A 91 11.76 5.15 -2.83
C THR A 91 10.95 6.12 -3.69
N PHE A 92 9.75 6.51 -3.27
CA PHE A 92 8.96 7.53 -3.95
C PHE A 92 9.63 8.91 -3.98
N LEU A 93 10.20 9.34 -2.85
CA LEU A 93 10.91 10.61 -2.76
C LEU A 93 12.14 10.67 -3.67
N LEU A 94 12.93 9.59 -3.70
CA LEU A 94 14.13 9.50 -4.54
C LEU A 94 13.77 9.37 -6.02
N SER A 95 12.79 8.53 -6.35
CA SER A 95 12.43 8.22 -7.73
C SER A 95 11.80 9.42 -8.45
N ARG A 96 11.11 10.32 -7.75
CA ARG A 96 10.49 11.51 -8.35
C ARG A 96 11.44 12.30 -9.25
N LYS A 97 12.63 12.62 -8.76
CA LYS A 97 13.61 13.41 -9.52
C LYS A 97 14.16 12.61 -10.70
N TYR A 98 14.28 11.29 -10.55
CA TYR A 98 14.78 10.41 -11.59
C TYR A 98 13.76 10.21 -12.71
N ALA A 99 12.49 10.00 -12.37
CA ALA A 99 11.39 9.85 -13.32
C ALA A 99 11.19 11.08 -14.21
N ASP A 100 11.36 12.28 -13.64
CA ASP A 100 11.27 13.56 -14.37
C ASP A 100 12.43 13.75 -15.36
N ILE A 101 13.65 13.32 -15.01
CA ILE A 101 14.84 13.41 -15.87
C ILE A 101 14.73 12.44 -17.06
N GLU A 102 14.30 11.20 -16.81
CA GLU A 102 14.23 10.14 -17.82
C GLU A 102 12.91 10.16 -18.62
N GLY A 103 11.96 11.03 -18.27
CA GLY A 103 10.66 11.14 -18.94
C GLY A 103 9.82 9.86 -18.86
N ILE A 104 10.02 9.07 -17.80
CA ILE A 104 9.33 7.79 -17.59
C ILE A 104 7.87 8.08 -17.27
N GLY A 105 6.95 7.25 -17.77
CA GLY A 105 5.53 7.28 -17.43
C GLY A 105 5.34 7.19 -15.91
N SER A 106 5.26 8.35 -15.26
CA SER A 106 5.36 8.51 -13.81
C SER A 106 4.35 7.61 -13.08
N SER A 107 3.13 7.50 -13.60
CA SER A 107 2.02 6.74 -13.02
C SER A 107 2.26 5.24 -12.88
N GLU A 108 2.76 4.59 -13.94
CA GLU A 108 2.93 3.13 -13.96
C GLU A 108 4.01 2.69 -12.96
N TYR A 109 5.07 3.49 -12.83
CA TYR A 109 6.13 3.24 -11.87
C TYR A 109 5.61 3.24 -10.42
N TYR A 110 4.85 4.27 -10.03
CA TYR A 110 4.32 4.37 -8.66
C TYR A 110 3.34 3.25 -8.34
N VAL A 111 2.51 2.87 -9.31
CA VAL A 111 1.57 1.77 -9.17
C VAL A 111 2.30 0.45 -8.94
N LEU A 112 3.30 0.12 -9.77
CA LEU A 112 4.04 -1.14 -9.64
C LEU A 112 4.73 -1.23 -8.27
N LEU A 113 5.18 -0.10 -7.75
CA LEU A 113 5.75 -0.01 -6.41
C LEU A 113 4.71 -0.24 -5.30
N LEU A 114 3.49 0.27 -5.45
CA LEU A 114 2.39 -0.02 -4.52
C LEU A 114 1.97 -1.50 -4.58
N PHE A 115 1.95 -2.12 -5.76
CA PHE A 115 1.72 -3.56 -5.88
C PHE A 115 2.84 -4.36 -5.21
N ALA A 116 4.11 -3.97 -5.39
CA ALA A 116 5.23 -4.58 -4.69
C ALA A 116 5.10 -4.45 -3.17
N LEU A 117 4.71 -3.26 -2.67
CA LEU A 117 4.42 -3.03 -1.26
C LEU A 117 3.31 -3.97 -0.76
N SER A 118 2.21 -4.10 -1.52
CA SER A 118 1.11 -5.00 -1.14
C SER A 118 1.57 -6.46 -1.01
N GLY A 119 2.43 -6.93 -1.92
CA GLY A 119 3.01 -8.26 -1.85
C GLY A 119 3.91 -8.45 -0.63
N MET A 120 4.76 -7.46 -0.32
CA MET A 120 5.61 -7.49 0.88
C MET A 120 4.79 -7.52 2.16
N MET A 121 3.65 -6.81 2.22
CA MET A 121 2.76 -6.84 3.38
C MET A 121 2.03 -8.17 3.58
N ILE A 122 1.69 -8.88 2.50
CA ILE A 122 1.06 -10.20 2.58
C ILE A 122 2.06 -11.26 3.05
N MET A 123 3.35 -11.10 2.72
CA MET A 123 4.41 -12.06 3.07
C MET A 123 4.92 -11.95 4.52
N ALA A 124 4.76 -10.78 5.15
CA ALA A 124 5.24 -10.50 6.51
C ALA A 124 4.24 -10.88 7.60
#